data_AF-A0A835GYQ9-F1
#
_entry.id   AF-A0A835GYQ9-F1
#
_cell.length_a   1.000
_cell.length_b   1.000
_cell.length_c   1.000
_cell.angle_alpha   90.00
_cell.angle_beta   90.00
_cell.angle_gamma   90.00
#
_symmetry.space_group_name_H-M   'P 1'
#
loop_
_entity.id
_entity.type
_entity.pdbx_description
1 polymer ?
#
loop_
_entity_poly.entity_id
_entity_poly.type
_entity_poly.pdbx_seq_one_letter_code
_entity_poly.pdbx_strand_id
1 'polypeptide(L)'
;MLGDEFGTASNIKSRFNRQSVLGAITSAQQRLKLYNKIPPNGLVLYTATIMTDDGKERKVTIDFEPSSPNELLESDDKFGFIVM
;
A
#
# COMPACT_ATOMS: atom_id res chain seq x y z
N MET A 1 -2.10 -7.64 11.77
CA MET A 1 -1.52 -7.64 10.42
C MET A 1 -1.66 -6.34 9.61
N LEU A 2 -2.42 -5.32 10.04
CA LEU A 2 -2.19 -3.94 9.53
C LEU A 2 -2.24 -2.91 10.67
N GLY A 3 -3.06 -3.16 11.70
CA GLY A 3 -3.04 -2.39 12.95
C GLY A 3 -1.71 -2.54 13.71
N ASP A 4 -1.12 -3.73 13.69
CA ASP A 4 0.17 -4.01 14.33
C ASP A 4 1.33 -3.34 13.57
N GLU A 5 1.30 -3.38 12.23
CA GLU A 5 2.22 -2.65 11.36
C GLU A 5 2.07 -1.13 11.54
N PHE A 6 0.85 -0.62 11.74
CA PHE A 6 0.62 0.79 12.06
C PHE A 6 1.28 1.16 13.40
N GLY A 7 1.11 0.32 14.43
CA GLY A 7 1.77 0.49 15.73
C GLY A 7 3.29 0.45 15.60
N THR A 8 3.83 -0.47 14.81
CA THR A 8 5.27 -0.61 14.57
C THR A 8 5.84 0.58 13.80
N ALA A 9 5.16 1.02 12.74
CA ALA A 9 5.54 2.19 11.94
C ALA A 9 5.52 3.49 12.76
N SER A 10 4.73 3.56 13.84
CA SER A 10 4.72 4.73 14.74
C SER A 10 6.06 4.97 15.45
N ASN A 11 6.89 3.91 15.58
CA ASN A 11 8.23 3.96 16.17
C ASN A 11 9.31 4.48 15.22
N ILE A 12 8.99 4.77 13.95
CA ILE A 12 9.95 5.35 13.00
C ILE A 12 10.38 6.74 13.49
N LYS A 13 11.70 6.93 13.64
CA LYS A 13 12.30 8.16 14.20
C LYS A 13 12.14 9.38 13.29
N SER A 14 12.24 9.19 11.97
CA SER A 14 12.04 10.28 11.00
C SER A 14 10.56 10.63 10.91
N ARG A 15 10.21 11.88 11.27
CA ARG A 15 8.82 12.37 11.23
C ARG A 15 8.21 12.26 9.83
N PHE A 16 8.96 12.65 8.80
CA PHE A 16 8.52 12.58 7.40
C PHE A 16 8.29 11.15 6.96
N ASN A 17 9.25 10.25 7.23
CA ASN A 17 9.13 8.85 6.84
C ASN A 17 7.99 8.16 7.57
N ARG A 18 7.84 8.44 8.88
CA ARG A 18 6.72 7.95 9.68
C ARG A 18 5.38 8.40 9.12
N GLN A 19 5.23 9.68 8.79
CA GLN A 19 3.98 10.21 8.25
C GLN A 19 3.62 9.58 6.89
N SER A 20 4.63 9.33 6.06
CA SER A 20 4.48 8.66 4.77
C SER A 20 4.00 7.21 4.96
N VAL A 21 4.69 6.43 5.80
CA VAL A 21 4.36 5.01 6.04
C VAL A 21 3.01 4.85 6.73
N LEU A 22 2.73 5.61 7.80
CA LEU A 22 1.41 5.56 8.46
C LEU A 22 0.29 5.95 7.49
N GLY A 23 0.54 6.95 6.64
CA GLY A 23 -0.38 7.36 5.61
C GLY A 23 -0.69 6.25 4.60
N ALA A 24 0.34 5.52 4.17
CA ALA A 24 0.19 4.39 3.24
C ALA A 24 -0.64 3.25 3.87
N ILE A 25 -0.35 2.90 5.13
CA ILE A 25 -1.09 1.84 5.85
C ILE A 25 -2.56 2.21 6.00
N THR A 26 -2.87 3.45 6.40
CA THR A 26 -4.26 3.90 6.53
C THR A 26 -4.99 3.88 5.19
N SER A 27 -4.35 4.32 4.11
CA SER A 27 -4.94 4.26 2.76
C SER A 27 -5.21 2.81 2.34
N ALA A 28 -4.28 1.89 2.61
CA ALA A 28 -4.47 0.48 2.30
C ALA A 28 -5.65 -0.12 3.10
N GLN A 29 -5.75 0.17 4.40
CA GLN A 29 -6.87 -0.26 5.23
C GLN A 29 -8.21 0.27 4.73
N GLN A 30 -8.27 1.53 4.30
CA GLN A 30 -9.48 2.12 3.74
C GLN A 30 -9.88 1.43 2.42
N ARG A 31 -8.91 1.11 1.56
CA ARG A 31 -9.20 0.41 0.31
C ARG A 31 -9.67 -1.02 0.55
N LEU A 32 -9.02 -1.76 1.45
CA LEU A 32 -9.43 -3.11 1.82
C LEU A 32 -10.86 -3.17 2.39
N LYS A 33 -11.31 -2.14 3.12
CA LYS A 33 -12.70 -2.05 3.60
C LYS A 33 -13.75 -1.99 2.48
N LEU A 34 -13.37 -1.56 1.27
CA LEU A 34 -14.29 -1.56 0.12
C LEU A 34 -14.52 -2.99 -0.41
N TYR A 35 -13.60 -3.91 -0.13
CA TYR A 35 -13.68 -5.32 -0.53
C TYR A 35 -14.25 -6.16 0.61
N ASN A 36 -15.52 -6.58 0.50
CA ASN A 36 -16.14 -7.48 1.46
C ASN A 36 -15.69 -8.95 1.30
N LYS A 37 -15.13 -9.30 0.14
CA LYS A 37 -14.55 -10.61 -0.17
C LYS A 37 -13.32 -10.44 -1.04
N ILE A 38 -12.32 -11.28 -0.80
CA ILE A 38 -11.13 -11.38 -1.65
C ILE A 38 -11.55 -12.04 -2.97
N PRO A 39 -11.20 -11.47 -4.14
CA PRO A 39 -11.46 -12.10 -5.43
C PRO A 39 -10.75 -13.47 -5.54
N PRO A 40 -11.26 -14.40 -6.38
CA PRO A 40 -10.71 -15.75 -6.49
C PRO A 40 -9.25 -15.79 -6.96
N ASN A 41 -8.79 -14.76 -7.70
CA ASN A 41 -7.41 -14.67 -8.17
C ASN A 41 -6.49 -13.86 -7.25
N GLY A 42 -6.99 -13.41 -6.09
CA GLY A 42 -6.28 -12.54 -5.15
C GLY A 42 -6.54 -11.05 -5.40
N LEU A 43 -6.05 -10.19 -4.51
CA LEU A 43 -6.20 -8.74 -4.61
C LEU A 43 -4.85 -8.06 -4.50
N VAL A 44 -4.48 -7.29 -5.53
CA VAL A 44 -3.23 -6.53 -5.51
C VAL A 44 -3.53 -5.10 -5.14
N LEU A 45 -2.78 -4.57 -4.18
CA LEU A 45 -2.97 -3.21 -3.67
C LEU A 45 -1.63 -2.49 -3.55
N TYR A 46 -1.31 -1.67 -4.54
CA TYR A 46 -0.12 -0.82 -4.48
C TYR A 46 -0.47 0.53 -3.87
N THR A 47 0.30 0.94 -2.86
CA THR A 47 0.24 2.30 -2.31
C THR A 47 1.63 2.92 -2.34
N ALA A 48 1.74 4.08 -2.98
CA ALA A 48 2.97 4.84 -3.07
C ALA A 48 2.72 6.34 -2.88
N THR A 49 3.74 7.04 -2.38
CA THR A 49 3.77 8.50 -2.40
C THR A 49 4.76 8.91 -3.49
N ILE A 50 4.25 9.54 -4.55
CA ILE A 50 5.08 10.05 -5.65
C ILE A 50 5.20 11.56 -5.54
N MET A 51 6.38 12.09 -5.88
CA MET A 51 6.57 13.53 -6.06
C MET A 51 6.08 13.90 -7.46
N THR A 52 5.16 14.85 -7.54
CA THR A 52 4.74 15.42 -8.82
C THR A 52 5.74 16.48 -9.29
N ASP A 53 5.75 16.77 -10.59
CA ASP A 53 6.65 17.76 -11.20
C ASP A 53 6.53 19.16 -10.56
N ASP A 54 5.37 19.45 -9.97
CA ASP A 54 5.05 20.66 -9.20
C ASP A 54 5.68 20.69 -7.79
N GLY A 55 6.50 19.70 -7.43
CA GLY A 55 7.11 19.54 -6.11
C GLY A 55 6.13 19.11 -5.01
N LYS A 56 4.89 18.73 -5.37
CA LYS A 56 3.87 18.27 -4.42
C LYS A 56 3.88 16.77 -4.27
N GLU A 57 3.80 16.29 -3.03
CA GLU A 57 3.61 14.88 -2.72
C GLU A 57 2.17 14.46 -3.07
N ARG A 58 2.02 13.42 -3.88
CA ARG A 58 0.73 12.79 -4.21
C ARG A 58 0.76 11.34 -3.77
N LYS A 59 -0.23 10.95 -2.98
CA LYS A 59 -0.48 9.54 -2.66
C LYS A 59 -1.25 8.92 -3.82
N VAL A 60 -0.72 7.81 -4.35
CA VAL A 60 -1.32 7.02 -5.42
C VAL A 60 -1.58 5.63 -4.86
N THR A 61 -2.83 5.20 -4.99
CA THR A 61 -3.26 3.87 -4.57
C THR A 61 -3.93 3.20 -5.77
N ILE A 62 -3.36 2.08 -6.22
CA ILE A 62 -3.84 1.30 -7.35
C ILE A 62 -4.21 -0.09 -6.83
N ASP A 63 -5.42 -0.51 -7.15
CA ASP A 63 -5.98 -1.81 -6.78
C ASP A 63 -6.51 -2.52 -8.02
N PHE A 64 -6.16 -3.80 -8.16
CA PHE A 64 -6.65 -4.65 -9.25
C PHE A 64 -6.61 -6.13 -8.89
N GLU A 65 -7.43 -6.91 -9.58
CA GLU A 65 -7.38 -8.37 -9.53
C GLU A 65 -6.43 -8.87 -10.64
N PRO A 66 -5.40 -9.65 -10.33
CA PRO A 66 -4.50 -10.20 -11.33
C PRO A 66 -5.18 -11.31 -12.14
N SER A 67 -4.78 -11.49 -13.40
CA SER A 67 -5.29 -12.58 -14.26
C SER A 67 -4.80 -13.96 -13.82
N SER A 68 -3.69 -14.03 -13.10
CA SER A 68 -3.13 -15.28 -12.56
C SER A 68 -2.34 -15.02 -11.28
N PRO A 69 -2.39 -15.94 -10.29
CA PRO A 69 -1.77 -15.72 -8.98
C PRO A 69 -0.23 -15.64 -8.99
N ASN A 70 0.44 -16.11 -10.05
CA ASN A 70 1.90 -16.16 -10.15
C ASN A 70 2.56 -14.93 -10.82
N GLU A 71 1.80 -13.96 -11.32
CA GLU A 71 2.36 -12.83 -12.09
C GLU A 71 3.03 -11.74 -11.22
N LEU A 72 2.96 -11.85 -9.89
CA LEU A 72 3.22 -10.72 -8.99
C LEU A 72 4.62 -10.68 -8.35
N LEU A 73 5.51 -11.62 -8.70
CA LEU A 73 6.84 -11.73 -8.08
C LEU A 73 7.88 -10.72 -8.63
N GLU A 74 7.54 -9.92 -9.64
CA GLU A 74 8.49 -9.04 -10.37
C GLU A 74 8.25 -7.53 -10.18
N SER A 75 7.49 -7.07 -9.17
CA SER A 75 7.36 -5.62 -8.93
C SER A 75 8.44 -5.07 -8.02
N ASP A 76 9.39 -4.37 -8.66
CA ASP A 76 10.32 -3.32 -8.18
C ASP A 76 10.23 -2.97 -6.67
N ASP A 77 11.40 -2.88 -6.01
CA ASP A 77 11.66 -2.47 -4.61
C ASP A 77 11.02 -1.12 -4.15
N LYS A 78 10.21 -0.48 -4.99
CA LYS A 78 9.56 0.81 -4.77
C LYS A 78 8.09 0.72 -4.36
N PHE A 79 7.44 -0.43 -4.52
CA PHE A 79 5.99 -0.56 -4.33
C PHE A 79 5.66 -1.57 -3.23
N GLY A 80 5.35 -1.06 -2.04
CA GLY A 80 5.03 -1.86 -0.87
C GLY A 80 3.57 -2.27 -0.78
N PHE A 81 3.38 -3.50 -0.27
CA PHE A 81 2.16 -4.19 0.18
C PHE A 81 1.49 -5.13 -0.84
N ILE A 82 1.66 -6.43 -0.60
CA ILE A 82 0.88 -7.51 -1.21
C ILE A 82 -0.08 -8.00 -0.14
N VAL A 83 -1.38 -8.04 -0.44
CA VAL A 83 -2.38 -8.68 0.42
C VAL A 83 -2.88 -9.90 -0.35
N MET A 84 -2.37 -11.08 -0.01
CA MET A 84 -2.89 -12.34 -0.56
C MET A 84 -4.33 -12.59 -0.11
#